data_AF-A0A1V3X0N1-F1
#
_entry.id   AF-A0A1V3X0N1-F1
#
_cell.length_a   1.000
_cell.length_b   1.000
_cell.length_c   1.000
_cell.angle_alpha   90.00
_cell.angle_beta   90.00
_cell.angle_gamma   90.00
#
_symmetry.space_group_name_H-M   'P 1'
#
loop_
_entity.id
_entity.type
_entity.pdbx_description
1 polymer ?
#
loop_
_entity_poly.entity_id
_entity_poly.type
_entity_poly.pdbx_seq_one_letter_code
_entity_poly.pdbx_strand_id
1 'polypeptide(L)'
;MIEVHFDALRDAVAGPARRRLRRCGRQLAAVLNGGGRLLACGNGGSAAEAQHLTAELVGRFRDERIPLSAIALHADTSAVTAVANGYGEEEMFARGLRAHAKRRRRTGGSERWETARRRGSETDV
;
A
#
# COMPACT_ATOMS: atom_id res chain seq x y z
N MET A 1 16.52 28.21 7.87
CA MET A 1 15.89 27.02 8.47
C MET A 1 14.92 26.34 7.51
N ILE A 2 14.03 27.08 6.82
CA ILE A 2 13.17 26.51 5.76
C ILE A 2 13.94 26.14 4.48
N GLU A 3 14.91 26.96 4.06
CA GLU A 3 15.73 26.68 2.87
C GLU A 3 16.49 25.35 2.95
N VAL A 4 17.01 25.01 4.14
CA VAL A 4 17.67 23.71 4.39
C VAL A 4 16.72 22.53 4.17
N HIS A 5 15.43 22.68 4.47
CA HIS A 5 14.44 21.64 4.19
C HIS A 5 14.17 21.50 2.69
N PHE A 6 14.10 22.61 1.96
CA PHE A 6 13.92 22.58 0.51
C PHE A 6 15.13 21.97 -0.21
N ASP A 7 16.34 22.30 0.23
CA ASP A 7 17.55 21.70 -0.30
C ASP A 7 17.63 20.20 0.02
N ALA A 8 17.35 19.80 1.26
CA ALA A 8 17.29 18.39 1.64
C ALA A 8 16.24 17.60 0.82
N LEU A 9 15.07 18.19 0.58
CA LEU A 9 14.04 17.59 -0.27
C LEU A 9 14.50 17.48 -1.73
N ARG A 10 15.12 18.54 -2.27
CA ARG A 10 15.66 18.55 -3.64
C ARG A 10 16.70 17.45 -3.82
N ASP A 11 17.63 17.32 -2.88
CA ASP A 11 18.67 16.30 -2.89
C ASP A 11 18.09 14.89 -2.76
N ALA A 12 17.10 14.70 -1.88
CA ALA A 12 16.42 13.42 -1.74
C ALA A 12 15.72 12.99 -3.05
N VAL A 13 15.05 13.92 -3.73
CA VAL A 13 14.33 13.64 -4.98
C VAL A 13 15.29 13.42 -6.16
N ALA A 14 16.39 14.19 -6.24
CA ALA A 14 17.41 14.05 -7.27
C ALA A 14 18.36 12.86 -7.05
N GLY A 15 18.46 12.41 -5.80
CA GLY A 15 19.46 11.45 -5.36
C GLY A 15 19.10 9.97 -5.54
N PRO A 16 19.82 9.08 -4.84
CA PRO A 16 19.67 7.62 -4.96
C PRO A 16 18.27 7.10 -4.61
N ALA A 17 17.49 7.87 -3.85
CA ALA A 17 16.14 7.50 -3.45
C ALA A 17 15.23 7.25 -4.66
N ARG A 18 15.43 7.98 -5.78
CA ARG A 18 14.67 7.76 -7.01
C ARG A 18 14.76 6.33 -7.52
N ARG A 19 15.95 5.71 -7.47
CA ARG A 19 16.13 4.31 -7.89
C ARG A 19 15.42 3.35 -6.94
N ARG A 20 15.49 3.61 -5.64
CA ARG A 20 14.81 2.81 -4.60
C ARG A 20 13.29 2.90 -4.76
N LEU A 21 12.73 4.10 -4.89
CA LEU A 21 11.30 4.34 -5.11
C LEU A 21 10.78 3.61 -6.35
N ARG A 22 11.48 3.71 -7.49
CA ARG A 22 11.09 2.97 -8.70
C ARG A 22 11.13 1.46 -8.51
N ARG A 23 12.12 0.93 -7.78
CA ARG A 23 12.20 -0.50 -7.46
C ARG A 23 11.04 -0.93 -6.57
N CYS A 24 10.78 -0.21 -5.48
CA CYS A 24 9.66 -0.48 -4.58
C CYS A 24 8.32 -0.42 -5.31
N GLY A 25 8.09 0.61 -6.13
CA GLY A 25 6.87 0.75 -6.92
C GLY A 25 6.64 -0.41 -7.90
N ARG A 26 7.69 -0.87 -8.60
CA ARG A 26 7.61 -2.05 -9.48
C ARG A 26 7.31 -3.33 -8.72
N GLN A 27 7.95 -3.53 -7.56
CA GLN A 27 7.69 -4.69 -6.72
C GLN A 27 6.26 -4.69 -6.18
N LEU A 28 5.77 -3.54 -5.71
CA LEU A 28 4.41 -3.38 -5.22
C LEU A 28 3.39 -3.63 -6.33
N ALA A 29 3.59 -3.07 -7.51
CA ALA A 29 2.72 -3.33 -8.67
C ALA A 29 2.66 -4.83 -9.00
N ALA A 30 3.80 -5.53 -9.00
CA ALA A 30 3.82 -6.98 -9.24
C ALA A 30 3.12 -7.79 -8.14
N VAL A 31 3.16 -7.34 -6.89
CA VAL A 31 2.43 -7.97 -5.78
C VAL A 31 0.93 -7.77 -5.95
N LEU A 32 0.49 -6.54 -6.16
CA LEU A 32 -0.93 -6.18 -6.26
C LEU A 32 -1.58 -6.79 -7.51
N ASN A 33 -0.91 -6.74 -8.67
CA ASN A 33 -1.37 -7.41 -9.89
C ASN A 33 -1.32 -8.94 -9.78
N GLY A 34 -0.59 -9.49 -8.82
CA GLY A 34 -0.59 -10.91 -8.49
C GLY A 34 -1.71 -11.32 -7.53
N GLY A 35 -2.66 -10.42 -7.21
CA GLY A 35 -3.68 -10.66 -6.19
C GLY A 35 -3.15 -10.61 -4.75
N GLY A 36 -1.94 -10.08 -4.57
CA GLY A 36 -1.36 -9.82 -3.25
C GLY A 36 -1.97 -8.57 -2.60
N ARG A 37 -1.46 -8.24 -1.41
CA ARG A 37 -1.94 -7.12 -0.60
C ARG A 37 -0.77 -6.31 -0.06
N LEU A 38 -0.93 -4.99 0.02
CA LEU A 38 -0.07 -4.12 0.82
C LEU A 38 -0.57 -4.06 2.26
N LEU A 39 0.32 -4.27 3.22
CA LEU A 39 0.09 -3.94 4.63
C LEU A 39 1.05 -2.82 4.97
N ALA A 40 0.54 -1.68 5.42
CA ALA A 40 1.33 -0.50 5.76
C ALA A 40 1.10 -0.12 7.23
N CYS A 41 2.14 0.37 7.89
CA CYS A 41 2.07 0.88 9.25
C CYS A 41 3.05 2.04 9.41
N GLY A 42 2.87 2.81 10.47
CA GLY A 42 3.68 3.97 10.80
C GLY A 42 3.15 4.64 12.06
N ASN A 43 3.98 5.52 12.62
CA ASN A 43 3.64 6.37 13.77
C ASN A 43 3.67 7.84 13.34
N GLY A 44 2.79 8.68 13.92
CA GLY A 44 2.74 10.11 13.61
C GLY A 44 2.56 10.40 12.12
N GLY A 45 3.43 11.24 11.54
CA GLY A 45 3.36 11.60 10.12
C GLY A 45 3.44 10.39 9.17
N SER A 46 4.25 9.38 9.50
CA SER A 46 4.34 8.15 8.71
C SER A 46 3.05 7.32 8.74
N ALA A 47 2.25 7.44 9.81
CA ALA A 47 0.92 6.84 9.88
C ALA A 47 0.00 7.50 8.84
N ALA A 48 -0.04 8.83 8.82
CA ALA A 48 -0.82 9.60 7.86
C ALA A 48 -0.46 9.25 6.41
N GLU A 49 0.84 9.18 6.08
CA GLU A 49 1.30 8.78 4.74
C GLU A 49 0.93 7.34 4.39
N ALA A 50 1.08 6.40 5.34
CA ALA A 50 0.70 5.00 5.14
C ALA A 50 -0.82 4.86 4.89
N GLN A 51 -1.65 5.57 5.66
CA GLN A 51 -3.10 5.57 5.47
C GLN A 51 -3.48 6.18 4.12
N HIS A 52 -2.91 7.34 3.77
CA HIS A 52 -3.13 7.99 2.48
C HIS A 52 -2.82 7.05 1.32
N LEU A 53 -1.63 6.43 1.31
CA LEU A 53 -1.24 5.48 0.26
C LEU A 53 -2.23 4.31 0.15
N THR A 54 -2.64 3.74 1.29
CA THR A 54 -3.60 2.62 1.26
C THR A 54 -4.97 3.05 0.75
N ALA A 55 -5.42 4.26 1.07
CA ALA A 55 -6.69 4.82 0.59
C ALA A 55 -6.67 5.04 -0.94
N GLU A 56 -5.58 5.57 -1.49
CA GLU A 56 -5.42 5.73 -2.95
C GLU A 56 -5.38 4.38 -3.69
N LEU A 57 -4.84 3.33 -3.04
CA LEU A 57 -4.79 1.99 -3.61
C LEU A 57 -6.15 1.30 -3.61
N VAL A 58 -6.87 1.38 -2.49
CA VAL A 58 -8.21 0.80 -2.33
C VAL A 58 -9.25 1.54 -3.16
N GLY A 59 -9.21 2.87 -3.13
CA GLY A 59 -10.01 3.72 -4.00
C GLY A 59 -9.33 3.92 -5.36
N ARG A 60 -9.19 5.19 -5.74
CA ARG A 60 -8.55 5.62 -6.99
C ARG A 60 -7.56 6.74 -6.72
N PHE A 61 -6.44 6.72 -7.45
CA PHE A 61 -5.44 7.79 -7.42
C PHE A 61 -5.67 8.80 -8.55
N ARG A 62 -5.76 8.31 -9.79
CA ARG A 62 -5.96 9.14 -10.99
C ARG A 62 -7.04 8.54 -11.88
N ASP A 63 -6.70 7.44 -12.54
CA ASP A 63 -7.60 6.74 -13.45
C ASP A 63 -8.51 5.76 -12.71
N GLU A 64 -9.69 5.54 -13.26
CA GLU A 64 -10.60 4.52 -12.76
C GLU A 64 -10.00 3.12 -12.99
N ARG A 65 -10.07 2.28 -11.97
CA ARG A 65 -9.52 0.91 -12.01
C ARG A 65 -10.15 0.05 -10.93
N ILE A 66 -9.98 -1.25 -11.05
CA ILE A 66 -10.33 -2.17 -9.97
C ILE A 66 -9.60 -1.78 -8.66
N PRO A 67 -10.27 -1.91 -7.50
CA PRO A 67 -9.65 -1.62 -6.21
C PRO A 67 -8.49 -2.59 -5.95
N LEU A 68 -7.39 -2.08 -5.38
CA LEU A 68 -6.24 -2.89 -5.00
C LEU A 68 -6.26 -3.16 -3.51
N SER A 69 -5.86 -4.36 -3.11
CA SER A 69 -5.91 -4.74 -1.70
C SER A 69 -4.79 -4.06 -0.92
N ALA A 70 -5.13 -3.09 -0.06
CA ALA A 70 -4.19 -2.42 0.83
C ALA A 70 -4.85 -2.16 2.19
N ILE A 71 -4.08 -2.28 3.28
CA ILE A 71 -4.55 -2.05 4.66
C ILE A 71 -3.51 -1.23 5.42
N ALA A 72 -3.95 -0.14 6.04
CA ALA A 72 -3.21 0.57 7.07
C ALA A 72 -3.48 -0.07 8.44
N LEU A 73 -2.47 -0.72 9.02
CA LEU A 73 -2.62 -1.48 10.27
C LEU A 73 -2.92 -0.60 11.50
N HIS A 74 -2.70 0.70 11.39
CA HIS A 74 -2.93 1.66 12.47
C HIS A 74 -4.32 2.34 12.40
N ALA A 75 -5.06 2.15 11.30
CA ALA A 75 -6.28 2.92 11.03
C ALA A 75 -7.46 2.53 11.94
N ASP A 76 -7.51 1.27 12.39
CA ASP A 76 -8.50 0.82 13.38
C ASP A 76 -7.97 1.12 14.79
N THR A 77 -8.39 2.27 15.32
CA THR A 77 -7.95 2.75 16.63
C THR A 77 -8.38 1.82 17.76
N SER A 78 -9.55 1.18 17.67
CA SER A 78 -10.03 0.21 18.65
C SER A 78 -9.15 -1.03 18.69
N ALA A 79 -8.82 -1.60 17.52
CA ALA A 79 -7.93 -2.75 17.45
C ALA A 79 -6.52 -2.41 17.95
N VAL A 80 -5.98 -1.27 17.53
CA VAL A 80 -4.63 -0.80 17.90
C VAL A 80 -4.52 -0.59 19.41
N THR A 81 -5.47 0.12 20.02
CA THR A 81 -5.45 0.40 21.46
C THR A 81 -5.68 -0.84 22.30
N ALA A 82 -6.59 -1.74 21.88
CA ALA A 82 -6.81 -3.00 22.57
C ALA A 82 -5.57 -3.92 22.53
N VAL A 83 -4.89 -4.00 21.37
CA VAL A 83 -3.67 -4.79 21.24
C VAL A 83 -2.54 -4.20 22.07
N ALA A 84 -2.32 -2.88 22.02
CA ALA A 84 -1.29 -2.23 22.82
C ALA A 84 -1.54 -2.40 24.32
N ASN A 85 -2.78 -2.20 24.78
CA ASN A 85 -3.16 -2.38 26.18
C ASN A 85 -3.03 -3.84 26.66
N GLY A 86 -3.37 -4.81 25.80
CA GLY A 86 -3.35 -6.22 26.16
C GLY A 86 -2.00 -6.93 26.01
N TYR A 87 -1.15 -6.46 25.10
CA TYR A 87 0.06 -7.18 24.69
C TYR A 87 1.32 -6.31 24.57
N GLY A 88 1.23 -5.01 24.80
CA GLY A 88 2.36 -4.08 24.66
C GLY A 88 2.47 -3.43 23.28
N GLU A 89 3.23 -2.35 23.21
CA GLU A 89 3.41 -1.55 21.99
C GLU A 89 4.13 -2.33 20.87
N GLU A 90 5.00 -3.29 21.20
CA GLU A 90 5.70 -4.07 20.17
C GLU A 90 4.74 -4.92 19.33
N GLU A 91 3.58 -5.28 19.90
CA GLU A 91 2.57 -6.08 19.23
C GLU A 91 1.55 -5.25 18.43
N MET A 92 1.56 -3.92 18.59
CA MET A 92 0.62 -2.96 18.00
C MET A 92 0.40 -3.19 16.49
N PHE A 93 1.48 -3.41 15.74
CA PHE A 93 1.41 -3.74 14.31
C PHE A 93 1.66 -5.21 14.02
N ALA A 94 2.49 -5.89 14.83
CA ALA A 94 2.89 -7.27 14.58
C ALA A 94 1.68 -8.21 14.57
N ARG A 95 0.70 -7.96 15.44
CA ARG A 95 -0.51 -8.79 15.54
C ARG A 95 -1.41 -8.64 14.32
N GLY A 96 -1.66 -7.40 13.87
CA GLY A 96 -2.38 -7.12 12.64
C GLY A 96 -1.66 -7.67 11.40
N LEU A 97 -0.33 -7.58 11.37
CA LEU A 97 0.49 -8.19 10.32
C LEU A 97 0.28 -9.71 10.26
N ARG A 98 0.42 -10.42 11.38
CA ARG A 98 0.22 -11.88 11.44
C ARG A 98 -1.21 -12.28 11.05
N ALA A 99 -2.21 -11.49 11.43
CA ALA A 99 -3.61 -11.76 11.10
C ALA A 99 -3.97 -11.54 9.62
N HIS A 100 -3.37 -10.53 8.98
CA HIS A 100 -3.77 -10.12 7.63
C HIS A 100 -2.80 -10.54 6.52
N ALA A 101 -1.56 -10.91 6.86
CA ALA A 101 -0.59 -11.39 5.90
C ALA A 101 -1.06 -12.73 5.30
N LYS A 102 -1.05 -12.81 3.96
CA LYS A 102 -1.35 -14.05 3.23
C LYS A 102 -0.10 -14.50 2.50
N ARG A 103 0.19 -15.81 2.55
CA ARG A 103 1.22 -16.39 1.69
C ARG A 103 0.83 -16.17 0.23
N ARG A 104 1.75 -15.64 -0.57
CA ARG A 104 1.55 -15.46 -2.01
C ARG A 104 1.25 -16.84 -2.62
N ARG A 105 0.01 -17.07 -3.04
CA ARG A 105 -0.30 -18.25 -3.85
C ARG A 105 0.38 -18.03 -5.19
N ARG A 106 1.25 -18.96 -5.61
CA ARG A 106 1.77 -18.98 -6.99
C ARG A 106 0.60 -19.40 -7.86
N THR A 107 -0.21 -18.45 -8.30
CA THR A 107 -1.17 -18.70 -9.37
C THR A 107 -0.36 -18.89 -10.65
N GLY A 108 -0.44 -20.08 -11.23
CA GLY A 108 0.01 -20.30 -12.60
C GLY A 108 -0.82 -19.45 -13.56
N GLY A 109 -0.13 -18.86 -14.55
CA GLY A 109 -0.66 -18.57 -15.89
C GLY A 109 -1.82 -17.58 -16.03
N SER A 110 -1.48 -16.36 -16.48
CA SER A 110 -2.05 -15.63 -17.64
C SER A 110 -3.57 -15.46 -17.91
N GLU A 111 -4.51 -16.22 -17.36
CA GLU A 111 -5.88 -16.26 -17.94
C GLU A 111 -6.86 -15.22 -17.39
N ARG A 112 -6.58 -14.63 -16.22
CA ARG A 112 -7.56 -13.75 -15.54
C ARG A 112 -7.62 -12.30 -16.04
N TRP A 113 -6.58 -11.83 -16.75
CA TRP A 113 -6.49 -10.43 -17.19
C TRP A 113 -7.11 -10.20 -18.58
N GLU A 114 -7.26 -11.24 -19.39
CA GLU A 114 -7.88 -11.15 -20.72
C GLU A 114 -9.41 -11.02 -20.65
N THR A 115 -10.04 -11.64 -19.66
CA THR A 115 -11.50 -11.56 -19.47
C THR A 115 -11.97 -10.18 -19.00
N ALA A 116 -11.11 -9.44 -18.27
CA ALA A 116 -11.44 -8.09 -17.79
C ALA A 116 -11.38 -7.03 -18.91
N ARG A 117 -10.53 -7.21 -19.94
CA ARG A 117 -10.48 -6.29 -21.10
C ARG A 117 -11.71 -6.40 -22.00
N ARG A 118 -12.31 -7.60 -22.12
CA ARG A 118 -13.46 -7.83 -23.01
C ARG A 118 -14.79 -7.27 -22.49
N ARG A 119 -14.88 -6.94 -21.20
CA ARG A 119 -16.11 -6.40 -20.59
C ARG A 119 -16.15 -4.87 -20.49
N GLY A 120 -15.09 -4.18 -20.93
CA GLY A 120 -15.00 -2.71 -20.89
C GLY A 120 -15.35 -2.02 -22.21
N SER A 121 -15.76 -2.76 -23.25
CA SER A 121 -16.08 -2.21 -24.58
C SER A 121 -17.55 -2.37 -24.98
N GLU A 122 -18.43 -2.70 -24.03
CA GLU A 122 -19.82 -3.06 -24.33
C GLU A 122 -20.76 -2.43 -23.30
N THR A 123 -20.78 -1.10 -23.26
CA THR A 123 -21.90 -0.25 -22.80
C THR A 123 -21.55 1.21 -23.08
N ASP A 124 -21.84 1.66 -24.30
CA ASP A 124 -22.20 3.06 -24.59
C ASP A 124 -23.43 2.97 -25.50
N VAL A 125 -24.58 3.32 -24.92
CA VAL A 125 -25.84 3.63 -25.61
C VAL A 125 -26.04 5.12 -25.43
#